data_AF-A0A2A2K8D7-F1
#
_entry.id   AF-A0A2A2K8D7-F1
#
_cell.length_a   1.000
_cell.length_b   1.000
_cell.length_c   1.000
_cell.angle_alpha   90.00
_cell.angle_beta   90.00
_cell.angle_gamma   90.00
#
_symmetry.space_group_name_H-M   'P 1'
#
loop_
_entity.id
_entity.type
_entity.pdbx_description
1 polymer ?
#
loop_
_entity_poly.entity_id
_entity_poly.type
_entity_poly.pdbx_seq_one_letter_code
_entity_poly.pdbx_strand_id
1 'polypeptide(L)' 'MACATCHVIVAAEDAARLPPPREEEEDLLDMVPQATRTSRLACQIRLSAALDGLTVRVPGDRASRIGDCTLMPALAGS' A
#
# COMPACT_ATOMS: atom_id res chain seq x y z
N MET A 1 6.59 16.07 5.57
CA MET A 1 5.52 15.63 6.49
C MET A 1 5.72 14.13 6.66
N ALA A 2 6.22 13.68 7.82
CA ALA A 2 6.56 12.28 8.07
C ALA A 2 5.44 11.65 8.90
N CYS A 3 4.65 10.78 8.29
CA CYS A 3 3.58 10.04 8.94
C CYS A 3 3.53 8.62 8.36
N ALA A 4 3.02 7.66 9.15
CA ALA A 4 2.82 6.28 8.73
C ALA A 4 1.35 5.92 8.48
N THR A 5 0.47 6.93 8.33
CA THR A 5 -0.97 6.73 8.11
C THR A 5 -1.29 6.12 6.74
N CYS A 6 -0.31 6.05 5.84
CA CYS A 6 -0.41 5.40 4.53
C CYS A 6 0.28 4.03 4.48
N HIS A 7 0.57 3.44 5.63
CA HIS A 7 1.11 2.09 5.74
C HIS A 7 0.15 1.06 5.13
N VAL A 8 0.67 0.28 4.20
CA VAL A 8 0.01 -0.85 3.56
C VAL A 8 0.93 -2.05 3.54
N ILE A 9 0.35 -3.24 3.55
CA ILE A 9 1.05 -4.52 3.42
C ILE A 9 0.80 -5.01 2.00
N VAL A 10 1.85 -5.13 1.19
CA VAL A 10 1.77 -5.66 -0.17
C VAL A 10 1.68 -7.19 -0.12
N ALA A 11 0.86 -7.78 -1.00
CA ALA A 11 0.80 -9.23 -1.18
C ALA A 11 2.19 -9.79 -1.55
N ALA A 12 2.51 -10.99 -1.07
CA ALA A 12 3.84 -11.57 -1.27
C ALA A 12 4.17 -11.79 -2.76
N GLU A 13 3.16 -12.14 -3.57
CA GLU A 13 3.28 -12.25 -5.03
C GLU A 13 3.64 -10.93 -5.72
N ASP A 14 3.19 -9.81 -5.17
CA ASP A 14 3.37 -8.47 -5.75
C ASP A 14 4.56 -7.71 -5.17
N ALA A 15 5.03 -8.10 -3.97
CA ALA A 15 6.14 -7.44 -3.30
C ALA A 15 7.43 -7.44 -4.15
N ALA A 16 7.67 -8.50 -4.92
CA ALA A 16 8.81 -8.61 -5.83
C ALA A 16 8.72 -7.67 -7.06
N ARG A 17 7.52 -7.18 -7.40
CA ARG A 17 7.30 -6.24 -8.51
C ARG A 17 7.66 -4.80 -8.13
N LEU A 18 7.75 -4.51 -6.83
CA LEU A 18 8.10 -3.19 -6.32
C LEU A 18 9.61 -3.08 -6.09
N PRO A 19 10.20 -1.90 -6.33
CA PRO A 19 11.57 -1.63 -5.87
C PRO A 19 11.62 -1.73 -4.33
N PRO A 20 12.79 -1.91 -3.69
CA PRO A 20 12.89 -1.86 -2.23
C PRO A 20 12.42 -0.49 -1.67
N PRO A 21 12.01 -0.44 -0.38
CA PRO A 21 11.76 0.83 0.30
C PRO A 21 13.04 1.67 0.37
N ARG A 22 12.86 2.99 0.48
CA ARG A 22 13.97 3.91 0.71
C ARG A 22 14.35 3.87 2.18
N GLU A 23 15.58 4.24 2.52
CA GLU A 23 16.06 4.31 3.91
C GLU A 23 15.11 5.13 4.81
N GLU A 24 14.71 6.32 4.36
CA GLU A 24 13.73 7.17 5.06
C GLU A 24 12.36 6.51 5.26
N GLU A 25 11.97 5.62 4.34
CA GLU A 25 10.72 4.85 4.44
C GLU A 25 10.88 3.68 5.43
N GLU A 26 12.02 3.00 5.43
CA GLU A 26 12.36 1.93 6.38
C GLU A 26 12.37 2.46 7.81
N ASP A 27 13.00 3.62 8.06
CA ASP A 27 13.01 4.28 9.37
C ASP A 27 11.60 4.54 9.90
N LEU A 28 10.67 4.92 9.02
CA LEU A 28 9.28 5.15 9.40
C LEU A 28 8.52 3.84 9.65
N LEU A 29 8.77 2.82 8.84
CA LEU A 29 8.14 1.50 8.97
C LEU A 29 8.59 0.77 10.25
N ASP A 30 9.82 0.96 10.68
CA ASP A 30 10.35 0.37 11.92
C ASP A 30 9.64 0.89 13.18
N MET A 31 9.06 2.08 13.11
CA MET A 31 8.23 2.65 14.17
C MET A 31 6.78 2.16 14.15
N VAL A 32 6.35 1.46 13.09
CA VAL A 32 4.96 1.03 12.92
C VAL A 32 4.73 -0.34 13.57
N PRO A 33 3.83 -0.44 14.57
CA PRO A 33 3.47 -1.73 15.13
C PRO A 33 2.82 -2.60 14.05
N GLN A 34 3.32 -3.84 13.89
CA GLN A 34 2.88 -4.81 12.86
C GLN A 34 3.39 -4.54 11.44
N ALA A 35 4.42 -3.70 11.27
CA ALA A 35 5.16 -3.68 10.01
C ALA A 35 5.76 -5.07 9.70
N THR A 36 5.67 -5.43 8.43
CA THR A 36 6.17 -6.69 7.87
C THR A 36 7.20 -6.37 6.79
N ARG A 37 7.94 -7.40 6.31
CA ARG A 37 8.92 -7.22 5.22
C ARG A 37 8.30 -6.72 3.90
N THR A 38 7.01 -6.91 3.70
CA THR A 38 6.28 -6.42 2.52
C THR A 38 5.46 -5.16 2.81
N SER A 39 5.67 -4.54 3.99
CA SER A 39 5.05 -3.27 4.32
C SER A 39 5.69 -2.12 3.56
N ARG A 40 4.86 -1.22 3.08
CA ARG A 40 5.24 -0.02 2.32
C ARG A 40 4.38 1.16 2.73
N LEU A 41 4.89 2.35 2.50
CA LEU A 41 4.11 3.58 2.55
C LEU A 41 3.51 3.82 1.16
N ALA A 42 2.19 3.70 1.04
CA ALA A 42 1.50 3.82 -0.25
C ALA A 42 1.80 5.15 -0.96
N CYS A 43 2.08 6.23 -0.22
CA CYS A 43 2.44 7.53 -0.79
C CYS A 43 3.80 7.55 -1.51
N GLN A 44 4.69 6.60 -1.20
CA GLN A 44 6.01 6.46 -1.82
C GLN A 44 5.98 5.53 -3.05
N ILE A 45 4.91 4.75 -3.22
CA ILE A 45 4.76 3.86 -4.38
C ILE A 45 4.37 4.70 -5.61
N ARG A 46 5.21 4.64 -6.65
CA ARG A 46 4.89 5.23 -7.95
C ARG A 46 4.12 4.23 -8.79
N LEU A 47 2.82 4.48 -8.95
CA LEU A 47 1.95 3.66 -9.79
C LEU A 47 2.40 3.72 -11.25
N SER A 48 2.47 2.56 -11.88
CA SER A 48 2.77 2.39 -13.30
C SER A 48 1.91 1.27 -13.85
N ALA A 49 1.77 1.17 -15.17
CA ALA A 49 1.02 0.07 -15.80
C ALA A 49 1.55 -1.32 -15.41
N ALA A 50 2.84 -1.42 -15.06
CA ALA A 50 3.44 -2.66 -14.58
C ALA A 50 2.97 -3.08 -13.17
N LEU A 51 2.26 -2.21 -12.45
CA LEU A 51 1.68 -2.46 -11.12
C LEU A 51 0.15 -2.57 -11.18
N ASP A 52 -0.43 -2.69 -12.37
CA ASP A 52 -1.86 -2.96 -12.50
C ASP A 52 -2.20 -4.32 -11.85
N GLY A 53 -3.31 -4.34 -11.10
CA GLY A 53 -3.75 -5.49 -10.31
C GLY A 53 -2.99 -5.75 -9.00
N LEU A 54 -2.14 -4.81 -8.55
CA LEU A 54 -1.39 -4.96 -7.30
C LEU A 54 -2.32 -5.05 -6.08
N THR A 55 -2.13 -6.11 -5.29
CA THR A 55 -2.95 -6.36 -4.10
C THR A 55 -2.25 -5.83 -2.84
N VAL A 56 -2.96 -4.96 -2.10
CA VAL A 56 -2.49 -4.42 -0.83
C VAL A 56 -3.52 -4.65 0.26
N ARG A 57 -3.05 -4.57 1.50
CA ARG A 57 -3.91 -4.62 2.68
C ARG A 57 -3.53 -3.50 3.63
N VAL A 58 -4.52 -2.71 4.05
CA VAL A 58 -4.34 -1.75 5.13
C VAL A 58 -4.45 -2.51 6.47
N PRO A 59 -3.47 -2.38 7.40
CA PRO A 59 -3.56 -3.02 8.71
C PRO A 59 -4.77 -2.49 9.48
N GLY A 60 -5.57 -3.40 10.03
CA GLY A 60 -6.83 -3.06 10.70
C GLY A 60 -8.06 -2.94 9.79
N ASP A 61 -7.88 -2.99 8.46
CA ASP A 61 -8.97 -2.93 7.48
C ASP A 61 -9.02 -4.18 6.58
N ARG A 62 -10.07 -4.26 5.75
CA ARG A 62 -10.24 -5.30 4.73
C ARG A 62 -9.32 -5.02 3.53
N ALA A 63 -8.78 -6.06 2.90
CA ALA A 63 -7.82 -5.93 1.79
C ALA A 63 -8.43 -5.18 0.59
N SER A 64 -7.64 -4.31 -0.02
CA SER A 64 -8.03 -3.40 -1.12
C SER A 64 -7.09 -3.58 -2.31
N ARG A 65 -7.63 -3.62 -3.54
CA ARG A 65 -6.85 -3.85 -4.77
C ARG A 65 -6.60 -2.54 -5.50
N ILE A 66 -5.35 -2.27 -5.86
CA ILE A 66 -4.97 -1.11 -6.67
C ILE A 66 -5.34 -1.40 -8.14
N GLY A 67 -6.18 -0.56 -8.72
CA GLY A 67 -6.74 -0.76 -10.08
C GLY A 67 -8.19 -1.26 -10.09
N ASP A 68 -8.73 -1.66 -8.94
CA ASP A 68 -10.15 -1.93 -8.77
C ASP A 68 -10.92 -0.60 -8.60
N CYS A 69 -11.35 -0.01 -9.72
CA CYS A 69 -12.28 1.13 -9.72
C CYS A 69 -13.74 0.70 -9.46
N THR A 70 -13.97 -0.56 -9.10
CA THR A 70 -15.27 -1.21 -8.91
C THR A 70 -15.72 -1.25 -7.44
N LEU A 71 -14.86 -0.82 -6.50
CA LEU A 71 -15.19 -0.70 -5.07
C LEU A 71 -15.71 0.70 -4.65
N MET A 72 -16.34 1.43 -5.57
CA MET A 72 -17.26 2.53 -5.25
C MET A 72 -18.73 2.13 -5.51
N PRO A 73 -19.34 1.17 -4.77
CA PRO A 73 -20.77 1.25 -4.56
C PRO A 73 -21.02 2.33 -3.50
N ALA A 74 -21.82 3.34 -3.83
CA ALA A 74 -22.42 4.35 -2.93
C ALA A 74 -21.77 5.75 -2.82
N LEU A 75 -21.46 6.39 -3.95
CA LEU A 75 -21.72 7.84 -4.09
C LEU A 75 -22.56 8.08 -5.36
N ALA A 76 -23.76 7.50 -5.35
CA ALA A 76 -24.85 7.97 -6.19
C ALA A 76 -25.57 9.10 -5.42
N GLY A 77 -25.62 10.29 -6.03
CA GLY A 77 -26.64 11.30 -5.74
C GLY A 77 -26.29 12.35 -4.69
N SER A 78 -25.67 13.45 -5.11
CA SER A 78 -26.19 14.83 -5.00
C SER A 78 -25.27 15.78 -5.77
#